data_AF-A0A9E3UPV6-F1
#
_entry.id   AF-A0A9E3UPV6-F1
#
_cell.length_a   1.000
_cell.length_b   1.000
_cell.length_c   1.000
_cell.angle_alpha   90.00
_cell.angle_beta   90.00
_cell.angle_gamma   90.00
#
_symmetry.space_group_name_H-M   'P 1'
#
loop_
_entity.id
_entity.type
_entity.pdbx_description
1 polymer ?
#
loop_
_entity_poly.entity_id
_entity_poly.type
_entity_poly.pdbx_seq_one_letter_code
_entity_poly.pdbx_strand_id
1 'polypeptide(L)'
;MFAGLAPVRAAPTCSLGAPGTTQRIAIADTGRALLLHVPAGASVRAPLPLLFVLHGSGGDGAGILRQSQLEGTSDRHGFLLAAPDGGIPVQTGFVWNIPGVPTITGKVPGPGDADDVAFIRTAIRFLSDRGCADRARVYSTGLSGGGRMTSWLGCVASDAIAAIAPVVGLRAGNPLANDPTRPDPATCRPANPVPVIAFAGDKDGTNPIQGGGAGYWQYPMTAALARWAQLDGCASTLLFRDLAANRYEQLYTRCRGGAEVMGRITRGAGHVWTADNDAMWNFLKRYRR
;
A
#
# COMPACT_ATOMS: atom_id res chain seq x y z
N MET A 1 -1.36 41.48 -37.63
CA MET A 1 -1.80 40.17 -37.12
C MET A 1 -1.42 40.09 -35.65
N PHE A 2 -2.39 40.25 -34.75
CA PHE A 2 -2.15 40.09 -33.31
C PHE A 2 -2.22 38.59 -32.99
N ALA A 3 -1.10 38.01 -32.57
CA ALA A 3 -1.06 36.65 -32.06
C ALA A 3 -1.79 36.61 -30.72
N GLY A 4 -3.00 36.03 -30.70
CA GLY A 4 -3.76 35.79 -29.48
C GLY A 4 -3.02 34.78 -28.61
N LEU A 5 -2.55 35.21 -27.44
CA LEU A 5 -2.09 34.31 -26.38
C LEU A 5 -3.26 33.42 -25.97
N ALA A 6 -3.10 32.11 -26.14
CA ALA A 6 -4.07 31.14 -25.63
C ALA A 6 -4.17 31.30 -24.09
N PRO A 7 -5.38 31.24 -23.51
CA PRO A 7 -5.54 31.35 -22.07
C PRO A 7 -4.82 30.18 -21.40
N VAL A 8 -3.86 30.50 -20.52
CA VAL A 8 -3.23 29.51 -19.63
C VAL A 8 -4.32 28.98 -18.72
N ARG A 9 -4.77 27.76 -18.97
CA ARG A 9 -5.76 27.08 -18.14
C ARG A 9 -5.13 26.89 -16.75
N ALA A 10 -5.63 27.61 -15.75
CA ALA A 10 -5.18 27.47 -14.37
C ALA A 10 -5.28 26.00 -13.97
N ALA A 11 -4.21 25.46 -13.36
CA ALA A 11 -4.24 24.12 -12.81
C ALA A 11 -5.40 24.02 -11.80
N PRO A 12 -6.18 22.94 -11.82
CA PRO A 12 -7.25 22.76 -10.84
C PRO A 12 -6.64 22.83 -9.44
N THR A 13 -7.10 23.79 -8.63
CA THR A 13 -6.74 23.89 -7.22
C THR A 13 -7.49 22.81 -6.46
N CYS A 14 -6.78 22.04 -5.63
CA CYS A 14 -7.41 21.00 -4.83
C CYS A 14 -8.50 21.57 -3.94
N SER A 15 -9.75 21.14 -4.14
CA SER A 15 -10.94 21.60 -3.40
C SER A 15 -11.47 20.57 -2.42
N LEU A 16 -10.73 19.49 -2.17
CA LEU A 16 -11.18 18.33 -1.40
C LEU A 16 -10.79 18.38 0.08
N GLY A 17 -10.98 19.53 0.75
CA GLY A 17 -10.93 19.64 2.21
C GLY A 17 -10.09 20.78 2.76
N ALA A 18 -10.37 21.15 4.01
CA ALA A 18 -9.54 22.09 4.74
C ALA A 18 -8.22 21.41 5.16
N PRO A 19 -7.07 22.11 5.09
CA PRO A 19 -5.82 21.61 5.65
C PRO A 19 -5.98 21.19 7.11
N GLY A 20 -5.35 20.08 7.48
CA GLY A 20 -5.36 19.51 8.83
C GLY A 20 -6.64 18.75 9.18
N THR A 21 -7.48 18.45 8.19
CA THR A 21 -8.77 17.79 8.43
C THR A 21 -8.86 16.47 7.68
N THR A 22 -9.61 15.54 8.29
CA THR A 22 -9.97 14.26 7.70
C THR A 22 -11.46 14.28 7.41
N GLN A 23 -11.84 13.98 6.16
CA GLN A 23 -13.24 14.00 5.74
C GLN A 23 -13.59 12.83 4.83
N ARG A 24 -14.86 12.43 4.86
CA ARG A 24 -15.38 11.37 4.01
C ARG A 24 -15.67 11.91 2.62
N ILE A 25 -15.08 11.29 1.60
CA ILE A 25 -15.19 11.67 0.18
C ILE A 25 -15.80 10.54 -0.61
N ALA A 26 -16.97 10.78 -1.21
CA ALA A 26 -17.57 9.88 -2.19
C ALA A 26 -16.71 9.84 -3.45
N ILE A 27 -16.40 8.63 -3.94
CA ILE A 27 -15.50 8.43 -5.07
C ILE A 27 -16.33 8.15 -6.32
N ALA A 28 -16.54 9.19 -7.13
CA ALA A 28 -17.31 9.14 -8.37
C ALA A 28 -18.65 8.39 -8.16
N ASP A 29 -19.06 7.58 -9.13
CA ASP A 29 -20.31 6.82 -9.10
C ASP A 29 -20.08 5.38 -8.60
N THR A 30 -18.99 5.14 -7.85
CA THR A 30 -18.64 3.78 -7.36
C THR A 30 -19.56 3.28 -6.26
N GLY A 31 -20.43 4.15 -5.71
CA GLY A 31 -21.21 3.86 -4.50
C GLY A 31 -20.36 3.74 -3.23
N ARG A 32 -19.05 3.98 -3.31
CA ARG A 32 -18.09 3.88 -2.21
C ARG A 32 -17.44 5.23 -1.92
N ALA A 33 -16.93 5.35 -0.69
CA ALA A 33 -16.23 6.53 -0.23
C ALA A 33 -14.94 6.13 0.49
N LEU A 34 -14.07 7.11 0.73
CA LEU A 34 -12.88 6.97 1.55
C LEU A 34 -12.77 8.13 2.53
N LEU A 35 -12.00 7.95 3.61
CA LEU A 35 -11.56 9.06 4.44
C LEU A 35 -10.30 9.66 3.81
N LEU A 36 -10.34 10.96 3.51
CA LEU A 36 -9.21 11.71 2.97
C LEU A 36 -8.75 12.70 4.02
N HIS A 37 -7.52 12.55 4.48
CA HIS A 37 -6.82 13.51 5.30
C HIS A 37 -5.99 14.45 4.41
N VAL A 38 -6.25 15.75 4.54
CA VAL A 38 -5.49 16.82 3.88
C VAL A 38 -4.51 17.38 4.91
N PRO A 39 -3.19 17.38 4.66
CA PRO A 39 -2.22 17.75 5.70
C PRO A 39 -2.32 19.24 6.04
N ALA A 40 -2.06 19.61 7.30
CA ALA A 40 -2.20 20.97 7.85
C ALA A 40 -1.42 22.05 7.07
N GLY A 41 -0.29 21.68 6.48
CA GLY A 41 0.54 22.56 5.63
C GLY A 41 0.22 22.53 4.13
N ALA A 42 -0.87 21.89 3.71
CA ALA A 42 -1.20 21.73 2.30
C ALA A 42 -1.35 23.08 1.59
N SER A 43 -0.55 23.29 0.54
CA SER A 43 -0.78 24.38 -0.41
C SER A 43 -1.73 23.91 -1.51
N VAL A 44 -2.84 24.62 -1.71
CA VAL A 44 -3.81 24.36 -2.80
C VAL A 44 -3.25 24.63 -4.21
N ARG A 45 -1.97 25.00 -4.33
CA ARG A 45 -1.32 25.40 -5.59
C ARG A 45 -0.68 24.26 -6.37
N ALA A 46 -0.50 23.07 -5.77
CA ALA A 46 0.12 21.94 -6.45
C ALA A 46 -0.43 20.59 -5.96
N PRO A 47 -0.55 19.58 -6.85
CA PRO A 47 -0.90 18.22 -6.44
C PRO A 47 0.11 17.62 -5.45
N LEU A 48 -0.41 16.98 -4.41
CA LEU A 48 0.37 16.35 -3.35
C LEU A 48 0.63 14.87 -3.67
N PRO A 49 1.69 14.26 -3.11
CA PRO A 49 1.77 12.82 -3.05
C PRO A 49 0.54 12.22 -2.37
N LEU A 50 0.17 11.01 -2.77
CA LEU A 50 -0.96 10.28 -2.20
C LEU A 50 -0.47 8.96 -1.60
N LEU A 51 -0.75 8.74 -0.32
CA LEU A 51 -0.56 7.46 0.37
C LEU A 51 -1.91 6.84 0.70
N PHE A 52 -2.19 5.66 0.17
CA PHE A 52 -3.30 4.84 0.66
C PHE A 52 -2.88 4.08 1.90
N VAL A 53 -3.68 4.12 2.96
CA VAL A 53 -3.53 3.28 4.15
C VAL A 53 -4.71 2.31 4.25
N LEU A 54 -4.42 1.02 4.14
CA LEU A 54 -5.43 -0.04 4.04
C LEU A 54 -5.57 -0.80 5.37
N HIS A 55 -6.79 -0.93 5.87
CA HIS A 55 -7.08 -1.57 7.15
C HIS A 55 -6.88 -3.10 7.16
N GLY A 56 -6.67 -3.67 8.34
CA GLY A 56 -6.66 -5.13 8.54
C GLY A 56 -8.03 -5.77 8.32
N SER A 57 -8.06 -7.09 8.09
CA SER A 57 -9.33 -7.81 7.90
C SER A 57 -10.24 -7.66 9.11
N GLY A 58 -11.51 -7.33 8.87
CA GLY A 58 -12.50 -7.03 9.91
C GLY A 58 -12.48 -5.59 10.44
N GLY A 59 -11.61 -4.74 9.89
CA GLY A 59 -11.52 -3.31 10.20
C GLY A 59 -12.24 -2.42 9.20
N ASP A 60 -12.00 -1.12 9.30
CA ASP A 60 -12.50 -0.07 8.43
C ASP A 60 -11.45 1.06 8.31
N GLY A 61 -11.72 2.03 7.42
CA GLY A 61 -10.83 3.17 7.16
C GLY A 61 -10.58 4.02 8.41
N ALA A 62 -11.59 4.24 9.23
CA ALA A 62 -11.45 5.02 10.47
C ALA A 62 -10.55 4.31 11.50
N GLY A 63 -10.70 3.00 11.62
CA GLY A 63 -9.91 2.14 12.50
C GLY A 63 -8.44 2.15 12.13
N ILE A 64 -8.10 2.08 10.85
CA ILE A 64 -6.69 2.09 10.44
C ILE A 64 -6.03 3.46 10.59
N LEU A 65 -6.76 4.57 10.44
CA LEU A 65 -6.21 5.89 10.78
C LEU A 65 -5.82 5.95 12.26
N ARG A 66 -6.71 5.50 13.16
CA ARG A 66 -6.43 5.41 14.60
C ARG A 66 -5.26 4.47 14.93
N GLN A 67 -5.14 3.33 14.25
CA GLN A 67 -4.07 2.37 14.53
C GLN A 67 -2.71 2.82 13.98
N SER A 68 -2.69 3.39 12.78
CA SER A 68 -1.45 3.75 12.09
C SER A 68 -0.87 5.08 12.54
N GLN A 69 -1.70 6.02 13.02
CA GLN A 69 -1.28 7.39 13.36
C GLN A 69 -0.56 8.11 12.20
N LEU A 70 -0.91 7.75 10.96
CA LEU A 70 -0.27 8.31 9.76
C LEU A 70 -0.69 9.76 9.49
N GLU A 71 -1.82 10.24 10.03
CA GLU A 71 -2.28 11.64 9.87
C GLU A 71 -1.21 12.63 10.34
N GLY A 72 -0.63 12.44 11.53
CA GLY A 72 0.46 13.30 12.00
C GLY A 72 1.74 13.20 11.15
N THR A 73 1.97 12.07 10.48
CA THR A 73 3.09 11.93 9.52
C THR A 73 2.75 12.67 8.22
N SER A 74 1.50 12.60 7.78
CA SER A 74 0.93 13.37 6.67
C SER A 74 1.17 14.86 6.87
N ASP A 75 0.82 15.37 8.06
CA ASP A 75 0.98 16.78 8.43
C ASP A 75 2.44 17.21 8.38
N ARG A 76 3.35 16.42 8.97
CA ARG A 76 4.78 16.74 9.02
C ARG A 76 5.43 16.75 7.63
N HIS A 77 5.00 15.87 6.74
CA HIS A 77 5.71 15.63 5.49
C HIS A 77 4.97 16.08 4.23
N GLY A 78 3.73 16.55 4.35
CA GLY A 78 2.96 17.13 3.25
C GLY A 78 2.53 16.12 2.19
N PHE A 79 1.85 15.04 2.58
CA PHE A 79 1.17 14.13 1.66
C PHE A 79 -0.32 13.99 1.99
N LEU A 80 -1.13 13.63 0.99
CA LEU A 80 -2.51 13.21 1.20
C LEU A 80 -2.54 11.77 1.71
N LEU A 81 -3.37 11.51 2.72
CA LEU A 81 -3.58 10.18 3.25
C LEU A 81 -5.02 9.75 2.96
N ALA A 82 -5.19 8.65 2.25
CA ALA A 82 -6.50 8.09 1.91
C ALA A 82 -6.70 6.75 2.62
N ALA A 83 -7.75 6.65 3.44
CA ALA A 83 -8.14 5.44 4.16
C ALA A 83 -9.53 4.97 3.69
N PRO A 84 -9.60 4.09 2.68
CA PRO A 84 -10.85 3.49 2.26
C PRO A 84 -11.27 2.31 3.14
N ASP A 85 -12.57 2.04 3.16
CA ASP A 85 -13.11 0.75 3.62
C ASP A 85 -12.92 -0.31 2.53
N GLY A 86 -12.70 -1.57 2.91
CA GLY A 86 -12.66 -2.71 2.00
C GLY A 86 -14.00 -2.94 1.32
N GLY A 87 -13.98 -3.59 0.15
CA GLY A 87 -15.18 -3.73 -0.68
C GLY A 87 -16.18 -4.78 -0.19
N ILE A 88 -15.76 -5.70 0.68
CA ILE A 88 -16.56 -6.86 1.08
C ILE A 88 -16.91 -6.75 2.57
N PRO A 89 -18.18 -6.52 2.94
CA PRO A 89 -18.58 -6.49 4.33
C PRO A 89 -18.55 -7.90 4.95
N VAL A 90 -18.15 -7.99 6.20
CA VAL A 90 -18.21 -9.21 7.02
C VAL A 90 -18.91 -8.90 8.34
N GLN A 91 -19.03 -9.87 9.26
CA GLN A 91 -19.73 -9.69 10.54
C GLN A 91 -19.28 -8.44 11.30
N THR A 92 -18.01 -8.07 11.20
CA THR A 92 -17.46 -6.84 11.74
C THR A 92 -16.54 -6.21 10.70
N GLY A 93 -16.82 -4.99 10.28
CA GLY A 93 -16.02 -4.26 9.30
C GLY A 93 -15.97 -4.94 7.93
N PHE A 94 -14.80 -4.85 7.28
CA PHE A 94 -14.62 -5.23 5.88
C PHE A 94 -13.39 -6.10 5.65
N VAL A 95 -13.38 -6.77 4.51
CA VAL A 95 -12.21 -7.47 3.94
C VAL A 95 -11.95 -6.99 2.52
N TRP A 96 -10.71 -7.19 2.07
CA TRP A 96 -10.26 -6.82 0.73
C TRP A 96 -10.48 -7.94 -0.26
N ASN A 97 -10.88 -7.60 -1.48
CA ASN A 97 -10.93 -8.50 -2.62
C ASN A 97 -9.51 -8.73 -3.16
N ILE A 98 -8.92 -9.88 -2.80
CA ILE A 98 -7.67 -10.38 -3.37
C ILE A 98 -7.99 -11.68 -4.13
N PRO A 99 -8.01 -11.66 -5.46
CA PRO A 99 -8.38 -12.82 -6.28
C PRO A 99 -7.54 -14.07 -5.97
N GLY A 100 -8.21 -15.20 -5.77
CA GLY A 100 -7.56 -16.50 -5.51
C GLY A 100 -6.99 -16.67 -4.11
N VAL A 101 -7.19 -15.72 -3.20
CA VAL A 101 -6.79 -15.82 -1.79
C VAL A 101 -8.04 -15.81 -0.91
N PRO A 102 -8.21 -16.77 0.02
CA PRO A 102 -9.36 -16.74 0.92
C PRO A 102 -9.29 -15.52 1.84
N THR A 103 -10.45 -15.00 2.22
CA THR A 103 -10.56 -13.98 3.28
C THR A 103 -10.51 -14.64 4.66
N ILE A 104 -10.60 -13.86 5.74
CA ILE A 104 -10.74 -14.39 7.10
C ILE A 104 -12.03 -15.20 7.32
N THR A 105 -12.99 -15.12 6.39
CA THR A 105 -14.21 -15.95 6.42
C THR A 105 -14.01 -17.34 5.79
N GLY A 106 -12.83 -17.61 5.24
CA GLY A 106 -12.53 -18.83 4.48
C GLY A 106 -13.00 -18.80 3.02
N LYS A 107 -13.79 -17.80 2.62
CA LYS A 107 -14.25 -17.64 1.24
C LYS A 107 -13.24 -16.86 0.39
N VAL A 108 -12.97 -17.37 -0.82
CA VAL A 108 -12.23 -16.66 -1.86
C VAL A 108 -13.19 -15.67 -2.53
N PRO A 109 -12.82 -14.38 -2.69
CA PRO A 109 -13.63 -13.41 -3.41
C PRO A 109 -13.93 -13.87 -4.85
N GLY A 110 -15.18 -13.70 -5.29
CA GLY A 110 -15.67 -14.08 -6.60
C GLY A 110 -16.05 -12.88 -7.48
N PRO A 111 -16.51 -13.14 -8.74
CA PRO A 111 -16.85 -12.07 -9.69
C PRO A 111 -17.99 -11.13 -9.26
N GLY A 112 -18.81 -11.53 -8.30
CA GLY A 112 -19.90 -10.71 -7.75
C GLY A 112 -19.48 -9.82 -6.58
N ASP A 113 -18.26 -10.00 -6.06
CA ASP A 113 -17.74 -9.18 -4.97
C ASP A 113 -17.18 -7.85 -5.51
N ALA A 114 -17.18 -6.82 -4.67
CA ALA A 114 -16.65 -5.51 -5.03
C ALA A 114 -15.16 -5.60 -5.45
N ASP A 115 -14.79 -4.91 -6.53
CA ASP A 115 -13.41 -4.84 -7.01
C ASP A 115 -12.66 -3.68 -6.33
N ASP A 116 -11.81 -4.02 -5.37
CA ASP A 116 -10.99 -3.06 -4.63
C ASP A 116 -9.86 -2.44 -5.47
N VAL A 117 -9.34 -3.15 -6.47
CA VAL A 117 -8.32 -2.60 -7.38
C VAL A 117 -8.96 -1.53 -8.27
N ALA A 118 -10.13 -1.82 -8.84
CA ALA A 118 -10.88 -0.87 -9.65
C ALA A 118 -11.30 0.37 -8.85
N PHE A 119 -11.72 0.19 -7.59
CA PHE A 119 -12.03 1.30 -6.70
C PHE A 119 -10.81 2.20 -6.44
N ILE A 120 -9.66 1.62 -6.09
CA ILE A 120 -8.43 2.39 -5.81
C ILE A 120 -7.95 3.13 -7.06
N ARG A 121 -7.96 2.49 -8.24
CA ARG A 121 -7.66 3.16 -9.51
C ARG A 121 -8.61 4.33 -9.78
N THR A 122 -9.89 4.16 -9.50
CA THR A 122 -10.89 5.22 -9.64
C THR A 122 -10.65 6.36 -8.66
N ALA A 123 -10.30 6.06 -7.42
CA ALA A 123 -9.93 7.07 -6.42
C ALA A 123 -8.69 7.88 -6.84
N ILE A 124 -7.64 7.22 -7.33
CA ILE A 124 -6.44 7.88 -7.86
C ILE A 124 -6.83 8.87 -8.97
N ARG A 125 -7.59 8.40 -9.97
CA ARG A 125 -8.06 9.24 -11.07
C ARG A 125 -8.89 10.41 -10.56
N PHE A 126 -9.88 10.14 -9.69
CA PHE A 126 -10.79 11.12 -9.13
C PHE A 126 -10.08 12.27 -8.39
N LEU A 127 -9.11 11.93 -7.53
CA LEU A 127 -8.32 12.89 -6.78
C LEU A 127 -7.35 13.67 -7.68
N SER A 128 -6.77 13.01 -8.68
CA SER A 128 -5.83 13.63 -9.61
C SER A 128 -6.50 14.60 -10.58
N ASP A 129 -7.68 14.26 -11.11
CA ASP A 129 -8.45 15.13 -12.02
C ASP A 129 -8.93 16.42 -11.34
N ARG A 130 -9.00 16.41 -10.01
CA ARG A 130 -9.31 17.59 -9.17
C ARG A 130 -8.06 18.35 -8.71
N GLY A 131 -6.88 17.98 -9.22
CA GLY A 131 -5.61 18.61 -8.88
C GLY A 131 -5.11 18.34 -7.46
N CYS A 132 -5.69 17.37 -6.75
CA CYS A 132 -5.31 17.05 -5.38
C CYS A 132 -4.11 16.10 -5.31
N ALA A 133 -4.09 15.05 -6.13
CA ALA A 133 -3.08 14.01 -6.10
C ALA A 133 -2.15 14.05 -7.32
N ASP A 134 -0.84 13.92 -7.08
CA ASP A 134 0.16 13.73 -8.12
C ASP A 134 0.18 12.25 -8.57
N ARG A 135 -0.23 12.00 -9.82
CA ARG A 135 -0.31 10.65 -10.43
C ARG A 135 1.02 9.91 -10.49
N ALA A 136 2.15 10.61 -10.40
CA ALA A 136 3.47 9.98 -10.38
C ALA A 136 3.94 9.62 -8.97
N ARG A 137 3.29 10.15 -7.92
CA ARG A 137 3.64 9.95 -6.50
C ARG A 137 2.48 9.36 -5.73
N VAL A 138 2.04 8.18 -6.14
CA VAL A 138 1.00 7.41 -5.45
C VAL A 138 1.62 6.16 -4.84
N TYR A 139 1.31 5.92 -3.57
CA TYR A 139 1.87 4.82 -2.79
C TYR A 139 0.76 4.07 -2.05
N SER A 140 1.07 2.86 -1.58
CA SER A 140 0.15 2.07 -0.77
C SER A 140 0.86 1.45 0.44
N THR A 141 0.21 1.51 1.58
CA THR A 141 0.57 0.84 2.83
C THR A 141 -0.68 0.23 3.45
N GLY A 142 -0.51 -0.66 4.42
CA GLY A 142 -1.64 -1.22 5.14
C GLY A 142 -1.27 -2.34 6.08
N LEU A 143 -2.15 -2.60 7.04
CA LEU A 143 -1.96 -3.62 8.08
C LEU A 143 -2.58 -4.95 7.66
N SER A 144 -1.88 -6.07 7.84
CA SER A 144 -2.43 -7.42 7.75
C SER A 144 -3.17 -7.67 6.42
N GLY A 145 -4.50 -7.78 6.42
CA GLY A 145 -5.32 -7.83 5.20
C GLY A 145 -5.07 -6.67 4.25
N GLY A 146 -4.93 -5.45 4.76
CA GLY A 146 -4.55 -4.28 3.99
C GLY A 146 -3.10 -4.31 3.53
N GLY A 147 -2.20 -4.97 4.26
CA GLY A 147 -0.84 -5.23 3.80
C GLY A 147 -0.81 -6.25 2.65
N ARG A 148 -1.67 -7.28 2.69
CA ARG A 148 -1.87 -8.21 1.57
C ARG A 148 -2.45 -7.48 0.35
N MET A 149 -3.43 -6.61 0.55
CA MET A 149 -4.00 -5.79 -0.53
C MET A 149 -2.96 -4.80 -1.11
N THR A 150 -2.15 -4.19 -0.25
CA THR A 150 -1.00 -3.35 -0.66
C THR A 150 -0.04 -4.12 -1.56
N SER A 151 0.28 -5.36 -1.18
CA SER A 151 1.13 -6.25 -1.97
C SER A 151 0.49 -6.60 -3.33
N TRP A 152 -0.81 -6.89 -3.32
CA TRP A 152 -1.58 -7.16 -4.54
C TRP A 152 -1.60 -5.96 -5.49
N LEU A 153 -1.81 -4.75 -4.98
CA LEU A 153 -1.72 -3.51 -5.78
C LEU A 153 -0.34 -3.35 -6.41
N GLY A 154 0.74 -3.70 -5.71
CA GLY A 154 2.07 -3.76 -6.32
C GLY A 154 2.10 -4.69 -7.53
N CYS A 155 1.51 -5.88 -7.43
CA CYS A 155 1.49 -6.88 -8.50
C CYS A 155 0.69 -6.46 -9.74
N VAL A 156 -0.46 -5.78 -9.56
CA VAL A 156 -1.44 -5.55 -10.65
C VAL A 156 -1.66 -4.08 -11.00
N ALA A 157 -1.04 -3.16 -10.26
CA ALA A 157 -1.21 -1.72 -10.44
C ALA A 157 0.11 -0.94 -10.36
N SER A 158 1.24 -1.56 -10.74
CA SER A 158 2.55 -0.88 -10.88
C SER A 158 2.58 0.26 -11.92
N ASP A 159 1.55 0.37 -12.76
CA ASP A 159 1.31 1.51 -13.66
C ASP A 159 0.58 2.68 -12.96
N ALA A 160 0.17 2.51 -11.70
CA ALA A 160 -0.51 3.51 -10.90
C ALA A 160 0.12 3.72 -9.51
N ILE A 161 0.89 2.76 -9.00
CA ILE A 161 1.56 2.78 -7.69
C ILE A 161 3.08 2.80 -7.89
N ALA A 162 3.73 3.83 -7.35
CA ALA A 162 5.17 4.06 -7.49
C ALA A 162 6.02 3.28 -6.49
N ALA A 163 5.48 2.94 -5.31
CA ALA A 163 6.12 2.11 -4.29
C ALA A 163 5.11 1.61 -3.26
N ILE A 164 5.43 0.52 -2.57
CA ILE A 164 4.56 -0.09 -1.56
C ILE A 164 5.24 -0.28 -0.21
N ALA A 165 4.45 -0.23 0.87
CA ALA A 165 4.93 -0.46 2.22
C ALA A 165 4.01 -1.38 3.06
N PRO A 166 3.92 -2.69 2.77
CA PRO A 166 3.04 -3.60 3.51
C PRO A 166 3.46 -3.73 4.99
N VAL A 167 2.51 -3.64 5.92
CA VAL A 167 2.72 -3.87 7.36
C VAL A 167 2.07 -5.20 7.75
N VAL A 168 2.86 -6.13 8.28
CA VAL A 168 2.49 -7.53 8.61
C VAL A 168 1.68 -8.20 7.50
N GLY A 169 2.05 -7.96 6.24
CA GLY A 169 1.22 -8.36 5.10
C GLY A 169 1.95 -8.53 3.78
N LEU A 170 3.28 -8.57 3.76
CA LEU A 170 4.06 -8.69 2.52
C LEU A 170 3.77 -10.01 1.80
N ARG A 171 3.36 -9.89 0.54
CA ARG A 171 3.14 -10.98 -0.42
C ARG A 171 3.70 -10.56 -1.79
N ALA A 172 3.90 -11.51 -2.68
CA ALA A 172 4.39 -11.30 -4.05
C ALA A 172 3.67 -12.27 -5.01
N GLY A 173 2.33 -12.20 -5.00
CA GLY A 173 1.42 -13.16 -5.63
C GLY A 173 0.77 -14.12 -4.63
N ASN A 174 -0.09 -14.99 -5.14
CA ASN A 174 -0.80 -16.01 -4.37
C ASN A 174 0.17 -17.13 -3.96
N PRO A 175 -0.17 -17.93 -2.93
CA PRO A 175 0.50 -19.20 -2.70
C PRO A 175 0.35 -20.11 -3.93
N LEU A 176 1.41 -20.81 -4.31
CA LEU A 176 1.39 -21.76 -5.40
C LEU A 176 0.53 -22.98 -5.01
N ALA A 177 -0.41 -23.38 -5.88
CA ALA A 177 -1.44 -24.35 -5.53
C ALA A 177 -0.90 -25.73 -5.10
N ASN A 178 0.18 -26.20 -5.73
CA ASN A 178 0.80 -27.49 -5.41
C ASN A 178 1.92 -27.39 -4.35
N ASP A 179 2.31 -26.18 -3.97
CA ASP A 179 3.31 -25.93 -2.93
C ASP A 179 3.10 -24.52 -2.34
N PRO A 180 2.18 -24.38 -1.36
CA PRO A 180 1.78 -23.08 -0.84
C PRO A 180 2.90 -22.37 -0.06
N THR A 181 4.03 -23.06 0.18
CA THR A 181 5.25 -22.46 0.77
C THR A 181 6.02 -21.59 -0.22
N ARG A 182 5.62 -21.57 -1.51
CA ARG A 182 6.19 -20.72 -2.55
C ARG A 182 5.15 -19.75 -3.13
N PRO A 183 5.57 -18.55 -3.57
CA PRO A 183 4.72 -17.64 -4.32
C PRO A 183 4.51 -18.13 -5.76
N ASP A 184 3.30 -18.00 -6.29
CA ASP A 184 2.96 -18.33 -7.67
C ASP A 184 3.38 -17.19 -8.63
N PRO A 185 4.37 -17.40 -9.51
CA PRO A 185 4.82 -16.39 -10.47
C PRO A 185 3.76 -16.02 -11.52
N ALA A 186 2.68 -16.81 -11.69
CA ALA A 186 1.60 -16.50 -12.60
C ALA A 186 0.70 -15.36 -12.10
N THR A 187 0.69 -15.10 -10.79
CA THR A 187 -0.27 -14.20 -10.14
C THR A 187 0.31 -12.82 -9.82
N CYS A 188 1.61 -12.60 -10.03
CA CYS A 188 2.25 -11.31 -9.79
C CYS A 188 3.25 -10.98 -10.90
N ARG A 189 2.87 -10.04 -11.76
CA ARG A 189 3.60 -9.62 -12.96
C ARG A 189 3.46 -8.10 -13.17
N PRO A 190 4.06 -7.28 -12.29
CA PRO A 190 4.03 -5.83 -12.45
C PRO A 190 4.70 -5.41 -13.77
N ALA A 191 4.14 -4.38 -14.41
CA ALA A 191 4.65 -3.78 -15.64
C ALA A 191 5.95 -2.98 -15.41
N ASN A 192 6.11 -2.42 -14.21
CA ASN A 192 7.28 -1.64 -13.78
C ASN A 192 7.89 -2.26 -12.51
N PRO A 193 9.19 -2.07 -12.23
CA PRO A 193 9.74 -2.34 -10.90
C PRO A 193 8.96 -1.63 -9.80
N VAL A 194 8.74 -2.29 -8.66
CA VAL A 194 7.96 -1.74 -7.54
C VAL A 194 8.80 -1.77 -6.27
N PRO A 195 9.42 -0.64 -5.89
CA PRO A 195 10.14 -0.52 -4.63
C PRO A 195 9.27 -0.93 -3.42
N VAL A 196 9.84 -1.76 -2.54
CA VAL A 196 9.14 -2.34 -1.39
C VAL A 196 9.88 -2.04 -0.09
N ILE A 197 9.15 -1.49 0.89
CA ILE A 197 9.56 -1.50 2.30
C ILE A 197 8.49 -2.18 3.16
N ALA A 198 8.68 -3.46 3.47
CA ALA A 198 7.76 -4.19 4.32
C ALA A 198 8.12 -4.06 5.81
N PHE A 199 7.12 -4.15 6.68
CA PHE A 199 7.29 -4.14 8.14
C PHE A 199 6.67 -5.39 8.73
N ALA A 200 7.31 -6.02 9.71
CA ALA A 200 6.78 -7.19 10.40
C ALA A 200 7.27 -7.29 11.86
N GLY A 201 6.61 -8.14 12.64
CA GLY A 201 7.07 -8.58 13.96
C GLY A 201 7.46 -10.06 13.93
N ASP A 202 8.55 -10.46 14.59
CA ASP A 202 9.02 -11.86 14.58
C ASP A 202 8.26 -12.79 15.56
N LYS A 203 7.33 -12.23 16.35
CA LYS A 203 6.38 -12.95 17.21
C LYS A 203 4.92 -12.81 16.74
N ASP A 204 4.72 -12.41 15.49
CA ASP A 204 3.38 -12.37 14.89
C ASP A 204 2.80 -13.79 14.76
N GLY A 205 1.80 -14.11 15.58
CA GLY A 205 1.10 -15.40 15.56
C GLY A 205 -0.03 -15.49 14.53
N THR A 206 -0.41 -14.39 13.88
CA THR A 206 -1.46 -14.36 12.86
C THR A 206 -0.87 -14.46 11.46
N ASN A 207 0.16 -13.65 11.20
CA ASN A 207 0.93 -13.65 9.96
C ASN A 207 2.42 -13.94 10.25
N PRO A 208 2.80 -15.18 10.66
CA PRO A 208 4.19 -15.50 10.98
C PRO A 208 5.14 -15.23 9.83
N ILE A 209 6.31 -14.63 10.12
CA ILE A 209 7.32 -14.33 9.10
C ILE A 209 7.89 -15.61 8.46
N GLN A 210 7.78 -16.75 9.14
CA GLN A 210 8.16 -18.08 8.68
C GLN A 210 7.10 -18.74 7.78
N GLY A 211 5.93 -18.12 7.61
CA GLY A 211 4.82 -18.74 6.90
C GLY A 211 4.10 -19.80 7.73
N GLY A 212 3.36 -20.70 7.08
CA GLY A 212 2.62 -21.80 7.70
C GLY A 212 1.39 -21.36 8.50
N GLY A 213 0.85 -20.17 8.23
CA GLY A 213 -0.32 -19.64 8.91
C GLY A 213 -1.64 -20.12 8.28
N ALA A 214 -2.68 -19.29 8.43
CA ALA A 214 -4.01 -19.54 7.87
C ALA A 214 -3.98 -19.66 6.33
N GLY A 215 -5.08 -20.10 5.70
CA GLY A 215 -5.15 -20.28 4.23
C GLY A 215 -4.77 -19.04 3.40
N TYR A 216 -4.90 -17.84 3.96
CA TYR A 216 -4.48 -16.58 3.34
C TYR A 216 -3.02 -16.18 3.61
N TRP A 217 -2.27 -16.98 4.36
CA TRP A 217 -0.93 -16.71 4.85
C TRP A 217 -0.06 -17.98 4.88
N GLN A 218 0.49 -18.37 3.72
CA GLN A 218 1.19 -19.65 3.57
C GLN A 218 2.71 -19.51 3.49
N TYR A 219 3.27 -18.95 2.42
CA TYR A 219 4.73 -18.83 2.28
C TYR A 219 5.37 -17.80 3.25
N PRO A 220 6.68 -17.95 3.59
CA PRO A 220 7.40 -17.03 4.46
C PRO A 220 7.66 -15.66 3.84
N MET A 221 7.89 -14.66 4.67
CA MET A 221 8.26 -13.30 4.26
C MET A 221 9.56 -13.28 3.41
N THR A 222 10.52 -14.16 3.71
CA THR A 222 11.76 -14.31 2.93
C THR A 222 11.50 -14.71 1.49
N ALA A 223 10.52 -15.59 1.24
CA ALA A 223 10.12 -15.98 -0.11
C ALA A 223 9.45 -14.81 -0.85
N ALA A 224 8.66 -13.99 -0.14
CA ALA A 224 8.07 -12.78 -0.69
C ALA A 224 9.14 -11.76 -1.11
N LEU A 225 10.12 -11.48 -0.23
CA LEU A 225 11.23 -10.57 -0.49
C LEU A 225 12.08 -11.05 -1.66
N ALA A 226 12.42 -12.35 -1.70
CA ALA A 226 13.16 -12.92 -2.81
C ALA A 226 12.39 -12.79 -4.14
N ARG A 227 11.07 -12.97 -4.12
CA ARG A 227 10.24 -12.81 -5.31
C ARG A 227 10.17 -11.36 -5.79
N TRP A 228 9.99 -10.39 -4.89
CA TRP A 228 10.08 -8.97 -5.24
C TRP A 228 11.45 -8.61 -5.81
N ALA A 229 12.53 -9.12 -5.21
CA ALA A 229 13.88 -8.90 -5.73
C ALA A 229 14.06 -9.45 -7.16
N GLN A 230 13.46 -10.60 -7.48
CA GLN A 230 13.43 -11.13 -8.85
C GLN A 230 12.61 -10.25 -9.80
N LEU A 231 11.41 -9.80 -9.37
CA LEU A 231 10.54 -8.93 -10.17
C LEU A 231 11.22 -7.60 -10.51
N ASP A 232 11.97 -7.05 -9.56
CA ASP A 232 12.69 -5.78 -9.70
C ASP A 232 14.09 -5.96 -10.31
N GLY A 233 14.53 -7.19 -10.58
CA GLY A 233 15.83 -7.47 -11.21
C GLY A 233 17.02 -7.10 -10.34
N CYS A 234 16.94 -7.32 -9.03
CA CYS A 234 18.02 -7.05 -8.09
C CYS A 234 19.22 -7.97 -8.31
N ALA A 235 20.42 -7.40 -8.37
CA ALA A 235 21.67 -8.15 -8.53
C ALA A 235 22.33 -8.55 -7.20
N SER A 236 21.85 -8.07 -6.06
CA SER A 236 22.40 -8.46 -4.75
C SER A 236 21.86 -9.80 -4.28
N THR A 237 22.68 -10.50 -3.48
CA THR A 237 22.15 -11.52 -2.57
C THR A 237 21.37 -10.86 -1.43
N LEU A 238 20.66 -11.67 -0.65
CA LEU A 238 20.01 -11.17 0.57
C LEU A 238 21.06 -10.63 1.54
N LEU A 239 20.88 -9.40 2.00
CA LEU A 239 21.71 -8.77 3.01
C LEU A 239 20.92 -8.60 4.31
N PHE A 240 21.63 -8.70 5.43
CA PHE A 240 21.08 -8.45 6.76
C PHE A 240 21.73 -7.21 7.37
N ARG A 241 20.93 -6.36 8.01
CA ARG A 241 21.41 -5.15 8.69
C ARG A 241 20.68 -4.97 10.01
N ASP A 242 21.39 -4.97 11.13
CA ASP A 242 20.80 -4.51 12.39
C ASP A 242 20.65 -2.99 12.36
N LEU A 243 19.46 -2.50 12.70
CA LEU A 243 19.15 -1.06 12.79
C LEU A 243 19.20 -0.57 14.24
N ALA A 244 18.78 -1.43 15.16
CA ALA A 244 18.74 -1.19 16.59
C ALA A 244 18.68 -2.55 17.32
N ALA A 245 18.84 -2.55 18.65
CA ALA A 245 18.78 -3.78 19.45
C ALA A 245 17.52 -4.62 19.19
N ASN A 246 16.37 -3.97 18.95
CA ASN A 246 15.09 -4.61 18.69
C ASN A 246 14.66 -4.60 17.21
N ARG A 247 15.49 -4.16 16.26
CA ARG A 247 15.09 -4.07 14.84
C ARG A 247 16.22 -4.43 13.89
N TYR A 248 15.89 -5.25 12.89
CA TYR A 248 16.80 -5.62 11.82
C TYR A 248 16.11 -5.58 10.45
N GLU A 249 16.92 -5.58 9.39
CA GLU A 249 16.49 -5.57 8.01
C GLU A 249 16.98 -6.79 7.25
N GLN A 250 16.16 -7.21 6.31
CA GLN A 250 16.46 -8.10 5.21
C GLN A 250 16.32 -7.29 3.92
N LEU A 251 17.39 -7.10 3.14
CA LEU A 251 17.36 -6.17 2.00
C LEU A 251 18.05 -6.72 0.74
N TYR A 252 17.46 -6.38 -0.40
CA TYR A 252 18.02 -6.52 -1.74
C TYR A 252 18.19 -5.13 -2.37
N THR A 253 19.32 -4.94 -3.04
CA THR A 253 19.74 -3.67 -3.64
C THR A 253 20.20 -3.89 -5.08
N ARG A 254 20.56 -2.79 -5.76
CA ARG A 254 21.00 -2.78 -7.16
C ARG A 254 19.94 -3.42 -8.06
N CYS A 255 18.70 -3.01 -7.86
CA CYS A 255 17.56 -3.41 -8.67
C CYS A 255 17.39 -2.46 -9.86
N ARG A 256 16.69 -2.93 -10.89
CA ARG A 256 16.37 -2.14 -12.08
C ARG A 256 15.54 -0.92 -11.67
N GLY A 257 15.79 0.21 -12.35
CA GLY A 257 15.08 1.46 -12.07
C GLY A 257 15.39 2.07 -10.70
N GLY A 258 16.48 1.64 -10.04
CA GLY A 258 16.86 2.13 -8.71
C GLY A 258 15.93 1.64 -7.60
N ALA A 259 15.09 0.63 -7.85
CA ALA A 259 14.23 0.05 -6.84
C ALA A 259 15.05 -0.58 -5.70
N GLU A 260 14.42 -0.68 -4.54
CA GLU A 260 14.95 -1.37 -3.37
C GLU A 260 13.85 -2.26 -2.79
N VAL A 261 14.22 -3.45 -2.33
CA VAL A 261 13.30 -4.40 -1.72
C VAL A 261 13.82 -4.73 -0.33
N MET A 262 13.08 -4.35 0.70
CA MET A 262 13.48 -4.59 2.08
C MET A 262 12.32 -5.01 2.98
N GLY A 263 12.62 -5.81 3.99
CA GLY A 263 11.78 -6.08 5.14
C GLY A 263 12.44 -5.55 6.40
N ARG A 264 11.73 -4.73 7.18
CA ARG A 264 12.09 -4.28 8.53
C ARG A 264 11.35 -5.13 9.55
N ILE A 265 12.08 -5.86 10.39
CA ILE A 265 11.51 -6.77 11.36
C ILE A 265 11.79 -6.26 12.77
N THR A 266 10.73 -6.12 13.56
CA THR A 266 10.81 -5.77 14.98
C THR A 266 10.81 -7.03 15.83
N ARG A 267 11.89 -7.21 16.61
CA ARG A 267 12.07 -8.34 17.52
C ARG A 267 11.06 -8.26 18.67
N GLY A 268 10.39 -9.37 18.97
CA GLY A 268 9.39 -9.47 20.02
C GLY A 268 8.00 -8.92 19.65
N ALA A 269 7.85 -8.24 18.51
CA ALA A 269 6.56 -7.68 18.12
C ALA A 269 5.62 -8.75 17.54
N GLY A 270 4.33 -8.63 17.88
CA GLY A 270 3.25 -9.48 17.38
C GLY A 270 2.52 -8.90 16.16
N HIS A 271 1.23 -9.22 16.06
CA HIS A 271 0.36 -8.79 14.96
C HIS A 271 -0.17 -7.35 15.14
N VAL A 272 0.71 -6.35 14.96
CA VAL A 272 0.40 -4.94 15.21
C VAL A 272 0.97 -4.02 14.13
N TRP A 273 0.61 -2.74 14.16
CA TRP A 273 1.25 -1.71 13.35
C TRP A 273 2.72 -1.53 13.81
N THR A 274 3.62 -2.26 13.17
CA THR A 274 5.06 -2.26 13.49
C THR A 274 5.86 -1.22 12.72
N ALA A 275 5.20 -0.45 11.85
CA ALA A 275 5.88 0.47 10.98
C ALA A 275 6.40 1.71 11.71
N ASP A 276 7.62 2.07 11.36
CA ASP A 276 8.18 3.40 11.60
C ASP A 276 7.68 4.32 10.48
N ASN A 277 6.66 5.14 10.78
CA ASN A 277 5.96 5.93 9.77
C ASN A 277 6.86 6.94 9.06
N ASP A 278 7.77 7.59 9.78
CA ASP A 278 8.70 8.55 9.18
C ASP A 278 9.68 7.83 8.26
N ALA A 279 10.18 6.67 8.69
CA ALA A 279 11.10 5.89 7.87
C ALA A 279 10.39 5.24 6.66
N MET A 280 9.12 4.87 6.78
CA MET A 280 8.25 4.45 5.67
C MET A 280 8.11 5.58 4.65
N TRP A 281 7.73 6.79 5.10
CA TRP A 281 7.55 7.91 4.21
C TRP A 281 8.85 8.33 3.52
N ASN A 282 9.96 8.39 4.27
CA ASN A 282 11.27 8.69 3.72
C ASN A 282 11.72 7.69 2.64
N PHE A 283 11.29 6.43 2.74
CA PHE A 283 11.48 5.46 1.68
C PHE A 283 10.59 5.77 0.47
N LEU A 284 9.28 5.86 0.67
CA LEU A 284 8.28 5.97 -0.40
C LEU A 284 8.51 7.21 -1.27
N LYS A 285 8.77 8.37 -0.64
CA LYS A 285 8.88 9.66 -1.33
C LYS A 285 10.02 9.76 -2.35
N ARG A 286 10.96 8.81 -2.34
CA ARG A 286 12.08 8.77 -3.29
C ARG A 286 11.67 8.30 -4.69
N TYR A 287 10.52 7.64 -4.80
CA TYR A 287 10.12 6.96 -6.02
C TYR A 287 9.02 7.71 -6.76
N ARG A 288 9.14 7.74 -8.07
CA ARG A 288 8.13 8.29 -8.99
C ARG A 288 7.96 7.29 -10.13
N ARG A 289 6.73 7.10 -10.57
CA ARG A 289 6.42 6.30 -11.76
C ARG A 289 6.72 7.07 -13.05
#